data_AF-A3VA86-F1
#
_entry.id   AF-A3VA86-F1
#
_cell.length_a   1.000
_cell.length_b   1.000
_cell.length_c   1.000
_cell.angle_alpha   90.00
_cell.angle_beta   90.00
_cell.angle_gamma   90.00
#
_symmetry.space_group_name_H-M   'P 1'
#
loop_
_entity.id
_entity.type
_entity.pdbx_description
1 polymer ?
#
loop_
_entity_poly.entity_id
_entity_poly.type
_entity_poly.pdbx_seq_one_letter_code
_entity_poly.pdbx_strand_id
1 'polypeptide(L)'
;MTGETHENRTIFRITGADRVKFLDNLVTNNVKPGGIAYAALQTPQGKYIADFFMVDTGDALLIDVDSDLAQTLGQRLTMYKLRADVQIEPTELFALRGRKDMPEGAFPDPRHAALGWRLYSDTPGDAPTTDWEALRVELNVPASGAELTPDTFILEAGFDRLNGVDFKKGCFVGQEVTARMKHKTELRKGFVTVAVDGEAEPGTEITTDDGKPAGMLHTRAGDRAIAYLRFDRAERPMTAGDATVTWTR
;
A
#
# COMPACT_ATOMS: atom_id res chain seq x y z
N MET A 1 -18.47 8.04 17.37
CA MET A 1 -18.09 8.72 16.11
C MET A 1 -18.02 7.66 15.04
N THR A 2 -18.50 7.95 13.83
CA THR A 2 -18.60 7.01 12.70
C THR A 2 -17.30 6.90 11.90
N GLY A 3 -16.27 7.68 12.22
CA GLY A 3 -14.99 7.76 11.51
C GLY A 3 -15.01 8.82 10.42
N GLU A 4 -13.85 9.13 9.85
CA GLU A 4 -13.71 10.04 8.72
C GLU A 4 -13.90 9.28 7.40
N THR A 5 -14.55 9.91 6.42
CA THR A 5 -14.64 9.36 5.07
C THR A 5 -13.24 9.28 4.45
N HIS A 6 -12.84 8.09 4.02
CA HIS A 6 -11.64 7.92 3.21
C HIS A 6 -12.02 8.23 1.75
N GLU A 7 -11.75 9.46 1.35
CA GLU A 7 -12.02 9.96 0.01
C GLU A 7 -11.17 9.20 -1.05
N ASN A 8 -11.61 9.26 -2.31
CA ASN A 8 -10.96 8.62 -3.47
C ASN A 8 -10.84 7.08 -3.39
N ARG A 9 -11.87 6.41 -2.89
CA ARG A 9 -11.93 4.95 -2.78
C ARG A 9 -13.07 4.39 -3.59
N THR A 10 -12.81 3.27 -4.27
CA THR A 10 -13.82 2.46 -4.93
C THR A 10 -13.85 1.09 -4.28
N ILE A 11 -15.05 0.61 -3.94
CA ILE A 11 -15.24 -0.69 -3.32
C ILE A 11 -15.93 -1.63 -4.31
N PHE A 12 -15.27 -2.74 -4.62
CA PHE A 12 -15.87 -3.84 -5.36
C PHE A 12 -16.39 -4.91 -4.39
N ARG A 13 -17.57 -5.47 -4.67
CA ARG A 13 -18.06 -6.69 -4.06
C ARG A 13 -17.75 -7.87 -4.97
N ILE A 14 -17.21 -8.93 -4.38
CA ILE A 14 -16.87 -10.16 -5.05
C ILE A 14 -17.65 -11.32 -4.43
N THR A 15 -18.50 -11.95 -5.23
CA THR A 15 -19.32 -13.11 -4.84
C THR A 15 -18.97 -14.33 -5.68
N GLY A 16 -19.65 -15.46 -5.45
CA GLY A 16 -19.41 -16.73 -6.12
C GLY A 16 -18.62 -17.74 -5.28
N ALA A 17 -18.75 -19.03 -5.61
CA ALA A 17 -18.16 -20.13 -4.83
C ALA A 17 -16.62 -20.12 -4.84
N ASP A 18 -15.99 -19.59 -5.90
CA ASP A 18 -14.54 -19.59 -6.07
C ASP A 18 -13.85 -18.33 -5.56
N ARG A 19 -14.59 -17.31 -5.06
CA ARG A 19 -14.08 -15.95 -4.78
C ARG A 19 -12.78 -15.89 -3.96
N VAL A 20 -12.67 -16.69 -2.91
CA VAL A 20 -11.49 -16.71 -2.01
C VAL A 20 -10.29 -17.30 -2.75
N LYS A 21 -10.45 -18.51 -3.30
CA LYS A 21 -9.39 -19.21 -4.05
C LYS A 21 -8.93 -18.40 -5.26
N PHE A 22 -9.87 -17.72 -5.93
CA PHE A 22 -9.60 -16.85 -7.06
C PHE A 22 -8.65 -15.70 -6.66
N LEU A 23 -8.97 -14.93 -5.62
CA LEU A 23 -8.08 -13.84 -5.17
C LEU A 23 -6.77 -14.36 -4.60
N ASP A 24 -6.80 -15.41 -3.79
CA ASP A 24 -5.60 -15.97 -3.17
C ASP A 24 -4.58 -16.43 -4.23
N ASN A 25 -5.01 -16.90 -5.39
CA ASN A 25 -4.10 -17.30 -6.47
C ASN A 25 -3.57 -16.14 -7.32
N LEU A 26 -4.05 -14.91 -7.10
CA LEU A 26 -3.67 -13.74 -7.91
C LEU A 26 -2.85 -12.71 -7.14
N VAL A 27 -3.15 -12.54 -5.86
CA VAL A 27 -2.68 -11.40 -5.07
C VAL A 27 -1.61 -11.80 -4.05
N THR A 28 -0.84 -10.84 -3.58
CA THR A 28 0.36 -11.08 -2.75
C THR A 28 0.06 -11.61 -1.35
N ASN A 29 -1.16 -11.45 -0.84
CA ASN A 29 -1.55 -11.86 0.51
C ASN A 29 -2.82 -12.72 0.49
N ASN A 30 -3.09 -13.44 1.58
CA ASN A 30 -4.28 -14.27 1.72
C ASN A 30 -5.47 -13.47 2.25
N VAL A 31 -6.66 -13.78 1.75
CA VAL A 31 -7.91 -13.39 2.40
C VAL A 31 -7.92 -13.90 3.84
N LYS A 32 -8.35 -13.06 4.78
CA LYS A 32 -8.47 -13.43 6.20
C LYS A 32 -9.94 -13.71 6.50
N PRO A 33 -10.31 -14.95 6.90
CA PRO A 33 -11.69 -15.27 7.22
C PRO A 33 -12.28 -14.32 8.27
N GLY A 34 -13.40 -13.67 7.94
CA GLY A 34 -14.04 -12.66 8.78
C GLY A 34 -13.14 -11.47 9.15
N GLY A 35 -12.11 -11.16 8.36
CA GLY A 35 -11.11 -10.15 8.66
C GLY A 35 -10.73 -9.31 7.45
N ILE A 36 -9.70 -8.49 7.64
CA ILE A 36 -9.14 -7.60 6.62
C ILE A 36 -7.68 -7.99 6.33
N ALA A 37 -7.29 -7.90 5.06
CA ALA A 37 -5.91 -8.06 4.61
C ALA A 37 -5.53 -6.91 3.68
N TYR A 38 -4.27 -6.48 3.73
CA TYR A 38 -3.69 -5.63 2.70
C TYR A 38 -2.97 -6.51 1.66
N ALA A 39 -3.11 -6.19 0.38
CA ALA A 39 -2.49 -6.94 -0.69
C ALA A 39 -2.19 -6.05 -1.89
N ALA A 40 -1.40 -6.58 -2.83
CA ALA A 40 -1.24 -6.03 -4.16
C ALA A 40 -1.50 -7.08 -5.24
N LEU A 41 -1.91 -6.58 -6.40
CA LEU A 41 -1.80 -7.27 -7.67
C LEU A 41 -0.51 -6.82 -8.35
N GLN A 42 0.24 -7.79 -8.89
CA GLN A 42 1.50 -7.54 -9.59
C GLN A 42 1.41 -8.01 -11.05
N THR A 43 2.32 -7.53 -11.88
CA THR A 43 2.62 -8.15 -13.17
C THR A 43 3.33 -9.50 -12.96
N PRO A 44 3.38 -10.39 -13.96
CA PRO A 44 4.22 -11.60 -13.89
C PRO A 44 5.70 -11.31 -13.61
N GLN A 45 6.19 -10.11 -13.94
CA GLN A 45 7.55 -9.64 -13.66
C GLN A 45 7.71 -9.06 -12.24
N GLY A 46 6.69 -9.14 -11.39
CA GLY A 46 6.71 -8.66 -10.01
C GLY A 46 6.57 -7.14 -9.86
N LYS A 47 6.17 -6.44 -10.94
CA LYS A 47 5.93 -4.99 -10.89
C LYS A 47 4.55 -4.68 -10.32
N TYR A 48 4.45 -3.59 -9.59
CA TYR A 48 3.20 -3.12 -8.99
C TYR A 48 2.13 -2.81 -10.06
N ILE A 49 0.88 -3.22 -9.81
CA ILE A 49 -0.30 -2.81 -10.60
C ILE A 49 -1.27 -2.01 -9.72
N ALA A 50 -1.68 -2.60 -8.59
CA ALA A 50 -2.59 -1.97 -7.64
C ALA A 50 -2.43 -2.56 -6.24
N ASP A 51 -2.58 -1.74 -5.20
CA ASP A 51 -2.77 -2.14 -3.81
C ASP A 51 -4.22 -1.97 -3.39
N PHE A 52 -4.67 -2.80 -2.46
CA PHE A 52 -6.04 -2.76 -1.96
C PHE A 52 -6.18 -3.53 -0.65
N PHE A 53 -7.30 -3.28 0.04
CA PHE A 53 -7.74 -4.09 1.15
C PHE A 53 -8.73 -5.14 0.67
N MET A 54 -8.61 -6.35 1.21
CA MET A 54 -9.57 -7.43 1.03
C MET A 54 -10.26 -7.68 2.36
N VAL A 55 -11.58 -7.62 2.39
CA VAL A 55 -12.39 -7.86 3.58
C VAL A 55 -13.29 -9.04 3.33
N ASP A 56 -13.32 -10.00 4.24
CA ASP A 56 -14.26 -11.11 4.18
C ASP A 56 -15.49 -10.80 5.04
N THR A 57 -16.66 -10.66 4.40
CA THR A 57 -17.95 -10.48 5.08
C THR A 57 -18.63 -11.82 5.37
N GLY A 58 -18.00 -12.95 5.02
CA GLY A 58 -18.53 -14.30 5.12
C GLY A 58 -19.26 -14.73 3.84
N ASP A 59 -20.22 -13.93 3.37
CA ASP A 59 -20.99 -14.19 2.15
C ASP A 59 -20.34 -13.63 0.87
N ALA A 60 -19.53 -12.59 1.01
CA ALA A 60 -18.82 -11.93 -0.08
C ALA A 60 -17.42 -11.49 0.37
N LEU A 61 -16.61 -11.05 -0.59
CA LEU A 61 -15.40 -10.29 -0.31
C LEU A 61 -15.61 -8.84 -0.77
N LEU A 62 -15.11 -7.88 0.00
CA LEU A 62 -14.97 -6.51 -0.46
C LEU A 62 -13.52 -6.25 -0.85
N ILE A 63 -13.31 -5.58 -1.98
CA ILE A 63 -12.03 -5.00 -2.36
C ILE A 63 -12.15 -3.48 -2.28
N ASP A 64 -11.41 -2.87 -1.37
CA ASP A 64 -11.26 -1.42 -1.23
C ASP A 64 -9.96 -0.99 -1.90
N VAL A 65 -10.08 -0.29 -3.04
CA VAL A 65 -8.96 0.16 -3.88
C VAL A 65 -9.01 1.68 -4.08
N ASP A 66 -7.87 2.28 -4.39
CA ASP A 66 -7.82 3.66 -4.86
C ASP A 66 -8.63 3.82 -6.14
N SER A 67 -9.48 4.84 -6.23
CA SER A 67 -10.39 5.03 -7.37
C SER A 67 -9.65 5.20 -8.70
N ASP A 68 -8.43 5.76 -8.70
CA ASP A 68 -7.64 5.92 -9.92
C ASP A 68 -7.14 4.57 -10.47
N LEU A 69 -7.08 3.54 -9.62
CA LEU A 69 -6.68 2.19 -10.00
C LEU A 69 -7.86 1.24 -10.22
N ALA A 70 -9.08 1.65 -9.86
CA ALA A 70 -10.26 0.79 -9.85
C ALA A 70 -10.57 0.18 -11.23
N GLN A 71 -10.52 1.00 -12.28
CA GLN A 71 -10.75 0.52 -13.66
C GLN A 71 -9.72 -0.53 -14.07
N THR A 72 -8.42 -0.24 -13.84
CA THR A 72 -7.33 -1.15 -14.18
C THR A 72 -7.43 -2.45 -13.40
N LEU A 73 -7.69 -2.39 -12.09
CA LEU A 73 -7.85 -3.57 -11.25
C LEU A 73 -9.05 -4.41 -11.72
N GLY A 74 -10.22 -3.80 -11.95
CA GLY A 74 -11.42 -4.50 -12.41
C GLY A 74 -11.22 -5.23 -13.75
N GLN A 75 -10.54 -4.58 -14.72
CA GLN A 75 -10.20 -5.22 -15.99
C GLN A 75 -9.25 -6.42 -15.80
N ARG A 76 -8.23 -6.28 -14.95
CA ARG A 76 -7.28 -7.38 -14.68
C ARG A 76 -7.96 -8.54 -13.98
N LEU A 77 -8.75 -8.29 -12.94
CA LEU A 77 -9.49 -9.36 -12.25
C LEU A 77 -10.46 -10.07 -13.21
N THR A 78 -11.16 -9.32 -14.07
CA THR A 78 -12.06 -9.90 -15.08
C THR A 78 -11.30 -10.79 -16.07
N MET A 79 -10.11 -10.37 -16.51
CA MET A 79 -9.25 -11.17 -17.39
C MET A 79 -8.84 -12.50 -16.73
N TYR A 80 -8.50 -12.48 -15.44
CA TYR A 80 -8.05 -13.68 -14.72
C TYR A 80 -9.18 -14.63 -14.29
N LYS A 81 -10.43 -14.16 -14.25
CA LYS A 81 -11.60 -14.93 -13.76
C LYS A 81 -11.92 -16.19 -14.56
N LEU A 82 -11.38 -16.37 -15.78
CA LEU A 82 -11.83 -17.39 -16.74
C LEU A 82 -12.29 -18.72 -16.12
N ARG A 83 -13.62 -18.98 -16.21
CA ARG A 83 -14.35 -20.15 -15.67
C ARG A 83 -14.51 -20.26 -14.15
N ALA A 84 -13.89 -19.39 -13.36
CA ALA A 84 -14.15 -19.31 -11.93
C ALA A 84 -15.57 -18.78 -11.69
N ASP A 85 -16.29 -19.42 -10.76
CA ASP A 85 -17.57 -18.91 -10.26
C ASP A 85 -17.31 -17.72 -9.33
N VAL A 86 -17.17 -16.56 -9.95
CA VAL A 86 -16.89 -15.28 -9.31
C VAL A 86 -17.71 -14.19 -9.99
N GLN A 87 -18.29 -13.25 -9.27
CA GLN A 87 -18.90 -12.04 -9.84
C GLN A 87 -18.22 -10.85 -9.18
N ILE A 88 -17.92 -9.79 -9.95
CA ILE A 88 -17.18 -8.61 -9.48
C ILE A 88 -17.98 -7.39 -9.89
N GLU A 89 -18.48 -6.66 -8.90
CA GLU A 89 -19.39 -5.54 -9.11
C GLU A 89 -18.97 -4.35 -8.24
N PRO A 90 -19.03 -3.11 -8.72
CA PRO A 90 -18.85 -1.95 -7.87
C PRO A 90 -19.98 -1.86 -6.82
N THR A 91 -19.71 -1.18 -5.72
CA THR A 91 -20.69 -0.91 -4.66
C THR A 91 -20.81 0.59 -4.41
N GLU A 92 -21.91 0.98 -3.77
CA GLU A 92 -22.13 2.36 -3.28
C GLU A 92 -21.63 2.54 -1.83
N LEU A 93 -20.84 1.59 -1.32
CA LEU A 93 -20.30 1.68 0.04
C LEU A 93 -19.28 2.82 0.13
N PHE A 94 -19.19 3.42 1.30
CA PHE A 94 -18.16 4.35 1.71
C PHE A 94 -17.08 3.62 2.50
N ALA A 95 -15.81 3.89 2.18
CA ALA A 95 -14.69 3.51 3.03
C ALA A 95 -14.51 4.57 4.11
N LEU A 96 -14.57 4.17 5.38
CA LEU A 96 -14.34 5.03 6.53
C LEU A 96 -13.06 4.60 7.24
N ARG A 97 -12.38 5.56 7.87
CA ARG A 97 -11.18 5.32 8.66
C ARG A 97 -11.16 6.16 9.93
N GLY A 98 -10.49 5.67 10.97
CA GLY A 98 -10.33 6.39 12.21
C GLY A 98 -9.17 5.85 13.03
N ARG A 99 -8.62 6.66 13.95
CA ARG A 99 -7.42 6.31 14.73
C ARG A 99 -7.72 5.77 16.13
N LYS A 100 -8.87 6.12 16.69
CA LYS A 100 -9.29 5.81 18.06
C LYS A 100 -10.74 5.36 18.05
N ASP A 101 -11.20 4.80 19.17
CA ASP A 101 -12.60 4.44 19.41
C ASP A 101 -13.22 3.62 18.28
N MET A 102 -12.58 2.48 17.98
CA MET A 102 -12.99 1.58 16.89
C MET A 102 -14.46 1.15 17.05
N PRO A 103 -15.35 1.47 16.10
CA PRO A 103 -16.75 1.12 16.18
C PRO A 103 -16.97 -0.38 15.91
N GLU A 104 -18.17 -0.87 16.25
CA GLU A 104 -18.57 -2.23 15.92
C GLU A 104 -18.56 -2.45 14.40
N GLY A 105 -18.11 -3.63 13.95
CA GLY A 105 -17.99 -3.98 12.54
C GLY A 105 -16.78 -3.37 11.82
N ALA A 106 -16.01 -2.50 12.47
CA ALA A 106 -14.73 -2.03 11.93
C ALA A 106 -13.62 -3.07 12.11
N PHE A 107 -12.62 -2.97 11.25
CA PHE A 107 -11.43 -3.81 11.28
C PHE A 107 -10.20 -2.96 11.61
N PRO A 108 -9.24 -3.46 12.42
CA PRO A 108 -7.96 -2.77 12.58
C PRO A 108 -7.25 -2.64 11.22
N ASP A 109 -6.63 -1.49 10.93
CA ASP A 109 -5.90 -1.31 9.68
C ASP A 109 -4.73 -2.31 9.64
N PRO A 110 -4.71 -3.24 8.67
CA PRO A 110 -3.77 -4.36 8.69
C PRO A 110 -2.33 -3.92 8.42
N ARG A 111 -2.10 -2.69 7.95
CA ARG A 111 -0.76 -2.20 7.59
C ARG A 111 0.03 -1.79 8.82
N HIS A 112 -0.62 -1.11 9.77
CA HIS A 112 0.02 -0.62 10.99
C HIS A 112 -1.01 -0.19 12.03
N ALA A 113 -0.83 -0.58 13.31
CA ALA A 113 -1.79 -0.28 14.38
C ALA A 113 -2.05 1.23 14.59
N ALA A 114 -1.04 2.09 14.37
CA ALA A 114 -1.19 3.54 14.52
C ALA A 114 -2.06 4.20 13.43
N LEU A 115 -2.37 3.48 12.34
CA LEU A 115 -3.36 3.91 11.34
C LEU A 115 -4.80 3.69 11.84
N GLY A 116 -4.97 2.95 12.94
CA GLY A 116 -6.24 2.71 13.60
C GLY A 116 -7.06 1.63 12.92
N TRP A 117 -8.19 2.01 12.34
CA TRP A 117 -9.21 1.09 11.86
C TRP A 117 -9.85 1.55 10.54
N ARG A 118 -10.51 0.60 9.87
CA ARG A 118 -11.28 0.76 8.63
C ARG A 118 -12.69 0.21 8.80
N LEU A 119 -13.66 0.85 8.20
CA LEU A 119 -15.07 0.43 8.18
C LEU A 119 -15.65 0.65 6.79
N TYR A 120 -16.61 -0.18 6.41
CA TYR A 120 -17.32 -0.08 5.13
C TYR A 120 -18.81 0.12 5.43
N SER A 121 -19.37 1.23 4.97
CA SER A 121 -20.69 1.70 5.40
C SER A 121 -21.54 2.19 4.23
N ASP A 122 -22.86 2.06 4.35
CA ASP A 122 -23.82 2.65 3.39
C ASP A 122 -23.94 4.17 3.54
N THR A 123 -23.38 4.75 4.61
CA THR A 123 -23.39 6.20 4.86
C THR A 123 -21.96 6.74 4.94
N PRO A 124 -21.71 7.96 4.44
CA PRO A 124 -20.42 8.60 4.60
C PRO A 124 -20.15 8.89 6.09
N GLY A 125 -18.87 8.95 6.44
CA GLY A 125 -18.39 9.41 7.73
C GLY A 125 -18.21 10.93 7.74
N ASP A 126 -17.57 11.41 8.81
CA ASP A 126 -17.23 12.82 8.95
C ASP A 126 -16.20 13.26 7.89
N ALA A 127 -16.13 14.57 7.64
CA ALA A 127 -15.08 15.13 6.78
C ALA A 127 -13.68 14.87 7.39
N PRO A 128 -12.64 14.60 6.58
CA PRO A 128 -11.30 14.38 7.10
C PRO A 128 -10.77 15.59 7.88
N THR A 129 -10.35 15.36 9.13
CA THR A 129 -9.67 16.35 9.98
C THR A 129 -8.27 15.91 10.37
N THR A 130 -8.01 14.61 10.31
CA THR A 130 -6.70 14.02 10.57
C THR A 130 -5.77 14.26 9.39
N ASP A 131 -4.53 14.68 9.67
CA ASP A 131 -3.47 14.73 8.66
C ASP A 131 -2.95 13.32 8.37
N TRP A 132 -3.67 12.63 7.47
CA TRP A 132 -3.34 11.28 7.05
C TRP A 132 -2.06 11.22 6.20
N GLU A 133 -1.69 12.32 5.55
CA GLU A 133 -0.45 12.40 4.77
C GLU A 133 0.77 12.46 5.68
N ALA A 134 0.75 13.32 6.70
CA ALA A 134 1.81 13.34 7.71
C ALA A 134 1.94 11.98 8.42
N LEU A 135 0.80 11.33 8.74
CA LEU A 135 0.82 10.03 9.39
C LEU A 135 1.41 8.92 8.49
N ARG A 136 1.09 8.90 7.19
CA ARG A 136 1.69 7.91 6.27
C ARG A 136 3.18 8.17 6.09
N VAL A 137 3.62 9.43 6.03
CA VAL A 137 5.04 9.78 5.96
C VAL A 137 5.78 9.34 7.21
N GLU A 138 5.22 9.58 8.40
CA GLU A 138 5.77 9.14 9.68
C GLU A 138 5.94 7.61 9.75
N LEU A 139 4.93 6.87 9.27
CA LEU A 139 4.89 5.41 9.31
C LEU A 139 5.53 4.73 8.09
N ASN A 140 6.12 5.51 7.17
CA ASN A 140 6.65 5.05 5.89
C ASN A 140 5.63 4.23 5.08
N VAL A 141 4.37 4.64 5.02
CA VAL A 141 3.30 3.94 4.29
C VAL A 141 3.16 4.60 2.91
N PRO A 142 3.62 3.94 1.83
CA PRO A 142 3.56 4.50 0.48
C PRO A 142 2.11 4.56 -0.01
N ALA A 143 1.80 5.55 -0.84
CA ALA A 143 0.47 5.73 -1.43
C ALA A 143 0.47 5.44 -2.94
N SER A 144 -0.68 4.93 -3.42
CA SER A 144 -1.00 4.84 -4.84
C SER A 144 -0.88 6.20 -5.52
N GLY A 145 -0.26 6.23 -6.71
CA GLY A 145 -0.05 7.46 -7.47
C GLY A 145 1.11 8.36 -7.00
N ALA A 146 1.62 8.14 -5.79
CA ALA A 146 2.80 8.85 -5.25
C ALA A 146 4.04 7.95 -5.27
N GLU A 147 4.21 7.10 -4.25
CA GLU A 147 5.34 6.17 -4.17
C GLU A 147 5.07 4.85 -4.90
N LEU A 148 3.79 4.41 -4.96
CA LEU A 148 3.41 3.18 -5.64
C LEU A 148 3.07 3.46 -7.10
N THR A 149 4.05 3.20 -7.96
CA THR A 149 3.99 3.38 -9.42
C THR A 149 4.21 2.05 -10.15
N PRO A 150 3.91 1.95 -11.45
CA PRO A 150 4.17 0.73 -12.23
C PRO A 150 5.62 0.23 -12.21
N ASP A 151 6.59 1.09 -11.88
CA ASP A 151 8.00 0.71 -11.74
C ASP A 151 8.36 0.14 -10.37
N THR A 152 7.43 0.18 -9.41
CA THR A 152 7.67 -0.20 -8.02
C THR A 152 7.71 -1.72 -7.83
N PHE A 153 8.63 -2.18 -6.98
CA PHE A 153 8.63 -3.54 -6.44
C PHE A 153 8.08 -3.52 -5.01
N ILE A 154 7.12 -4.40 -4.71
CA ILE A 154 6.38 -4.37 -3.44
C ILE A 154 7.29 -4.51 -2.20
N LEU A 155 8.40 -5.25 -2.29
CA LEU A 155 9.33 -5.41 -1.16
C LEU A 155 10.16 -4.15 -0.91
N GLU A 156 10.48 -3.40 -1.97
CA GLU A 156 11.11 -2.09 -1.85
C GLU A 156 10.13 -1.05 -1.30
N ALA A 157 8.83 -1.23 -1.55
CA ALA A 157 7.72 -0.49 -0.93
C ALA A 157 7.33 -0.98 0.48
N GLY A 158 8.07 -1.93 1.05
CA GLY A 158 7.84 -2.35 2.44
C GLY A 158 6.58 -3.18 2.65
N PHE A 159 6.01 -3.81 1.61
CA PHE A 159 4.82 -4.66 1.76
C PHE A 159 5.01 -5.79 2.77
N ASP A 160 6.23 -6.30 2.97
CA ASP A 160 6.51 -7.27 4.04
C ASP A 160 6.22 -6.67 5.43
N ARG A 161 6.78 -5.49 5.71
CA ARG A 161 6.55 -4.74 6.96
C ARG A 161 5.09 -4.33 7.14
N LEU A 162 4.39 -4.04 6.05
CA LEU A 162 3.00 -3.59 6.04
C LEU A 162 2.00 -4.74 5.97
N ASN A 163 2.42 -5.98 6.24
CA ASN A 163 1.57 -7.17 6.18
C ASN A 163 0.83 -7.32 4.83
N GLY A 164 1.44 -6.84 3.74
CA GLY A 164 0.91 -6.78 2.39
C GLY A 164 1.29 -7.97 1.51
N VAL A 165 2.12 -8.90 2.02
CA VAL A 165 2.56 -10.10 1.30
C VAL A 165 2.69 -11.27 2.28
N ASP A 166 2.21 -12.44 1.89
CA ASP A 166 2.36 -13.68 2.66
C ASP A 166 3.33 -14.61 1.92
N PHE A 167 4.52 -14.81 2.46
CA PHE A 167 5.53 -15.69 1.86
C PHE A 167 5.27 -17.18 2.08
N LYS A 168 4.31 -17.53 2.95
CA LYS A 168 3.94 -18.92 3.25
C LYS A 168 2.75 -19.40 2.43
N LYS A 169 2.14 -18.51 1.63
CA LYS A 169 0.99 -18.85 0.79
C LYS A 169 1.37 -19.61 -0.48
N GLY A 170 0.35 -20.09 -1.19
CA GLY A 170 0.49 -20.73 -2.49
C GLY A 170 0.99 -19.78 -3.59
N CYS A 171 0.85 -20.21 -4.85
CA CYS A 171 1.29 -19.41 -5.99
C CYS A 171 0.44 -18.14 -6.16
N PHE A 172 1.08 -17.02 -6.51
CA PHE A 172 0.41 -15.79 -6.94
C PHE A 172 1.18 -15.11 -8.07
N VAL A 173 0.53 -14.20 -8.79
CA VAL A 173 1.13 -13.53 -9.96
C VAL A 173 2.34 -12.69 -9.52
N GLY A 174 3.49 -12.91 -10.17
CA GLY A 174 4.73 -12.19 -9.85
C GLY A 174 5.52 -12.76 -8.67
N GLN A 175 5.07 -13.87 -8.06
CA GLN A 175 5.71 -14.46 -6.89
C GLN A 175 7.19 -14.81 -7.11
N GLU A 176 7.59 -15.29 -8.28
CA GLU A 176 8.99 -15.69 -8.54
C GLU A 176 9.98 -14.55 -8.26
N VAL A 177 9.67 -13.34 -8.75
CA VAL A 177 10.51 -12.16 -8.54
C VAL A 177 10.47 -11.72 -7.09
N THR A 178 9.28 -11.67 -6.49
CA THR A 178 9.08 -11.33 -5.07
C THR A 178 9.84 -12.29 -4.14
N ALA A 179 9.73 -13.59 -4.36
CA ALA A 179 10.43 -14.62 -3.59
C ALA A 179 11.94 -14.51 -3.77
N ARG A 180 12.44 -14.33 -5.01
CA ARG A 180 13.88 -14.14 -5.27
C ARG A 180 14.44 -12.92 -4.54
N MET A 181 13.68 -11.83 -4.46
CA MET A 181 14.07 -10.64 -3.71
C MET A 181 14.13 -10.92 -2.21
N LYS A 182 13.17 -11.65 -1.64
CA LYS A 182 13.16 -12.02 -0.22
C LYS A 182 14.33 -12.95 0.17
N HIS A 183 14.76 -13.84 -0.73
CA HIS A 183 15.87 -14.76 -0.46
C HIS A 183 17.25 -14.11 -0.56
N LYS A 184 17.37 -12.91 -1.17
CA LYS A 184 18.60 -12.12 -1.04
C LYS A 184 18.65 -11.61 0.40
N THR A 185 19.68 -12.03 1.15
CA THR A 185 19.85 -11.83 2.60
C THR A 185 19.51 -10.42 3.08
N GLU A 186 19.77 -9.39 2.26
CA GLU A 186 19.40 -8.01 2.55
C GLU A 186 18.90 -7.28 1.30
N LEU A 187 17.86 -6.49 1.49
CA LEU A 187 17.38 -5.53 0.50
C LEU A 187 18.38 -4.37 0.40
N ARG A 188 18.77 -3.97 -0.81
CA ARG A 188 19.79 -2.92 -1.02
C ARG A 188 19.23 -1.51 -1.19
N LYS A 189 17.93 -1.38 -1.46
CA LYS A 189 17.26 -0.13 -1.73
C LYS A 189 15.77 -0.24 -1.44
N GLY A 190 15.12 0.87 -1.15
CA GLY A 190 13.68 0.90 -0.87
C GLY A 190 13.23 2.21 -0.23
N PHE A 191 11.94 2.28 0.06
CA PHE A 191 11.32 3.42 0.68
C PHE A 191 11.58 3.45 2.18
N VAL A 192 11.99 4.61 2.69
CA VAL A 192 12.24 4.90 4.11
C VAL A 192 11.75 6.29 4.45
N THR A 193 11.51 6.56 5.74
CA THR A 193 11.28 7.93 6.22
C THR A 193 12.62 8.59 6.54
N VAL A 194 12.82 9.80 6.04
CA VAL A 194 14.01 10.63 6.28
C VAL A 194 13.61 11.94 6.97
N ALA A 195 14.54 12.51 7.73
CA ALA A 195 14.46 13.89 8.18
C ALA A 195 15.00 14.81 7.08
N VAL A 196 14.37 15.97 6.90
CA VAL A 196 14.71 16.99 5.90
C VAL A 196 14.85 18.34 6.59
N ASP A 197 16.05 18.91 6.55
CA ASP A 197 16.34 20.26 7.03
C ASP A 197 16.59 21.17 5.82
N GLY A 198 15.78 22.22 5.66
CA GLY A 198 15.75 23.09 4.48
C GLY A 198 14.62 22.77 3.47
N GLU A 199 14.62 23.47 2.34
CA GLU A 199 13.61 23.36 1.29
C GLU A 199 14.01 22.33 0.22
N ALA A 200 13.13 21.38 -0.04
CA ALA A 200 13.29 20.35 -1.06
C ALA A 200 11.91 19.81 -1.45
N GLU A 201 11.65 19.80 -2.74
CA GLU A 201 10.39 19.35 -3.32
C GLU A 201 10.39 17.83 -3.56
N PRO A 202 9.24 17.16 -3.45
CA PRO A 202 9.08 15.79 -3.95
C PRO A 202 9.57 15.66 -5.41
N GLY A 203 10.28 14.59 -5.71
CA GLY A 203 10.93 14.37 -7.01
C GLY A 203 12.35 14.97 -7.13
N THR A 204 12.87 15.57 -6.06
CA THR A 204 14.28 16.01 -6.01
C THR A 204 15.21 14.80 -5.81
N GLU A 205 16.23 14.69 -6.67
CA GLU A 205 17.26 13.66 -6.53
C GLU A 205 18.04 13.85 -5.22
N ILE A 206 18.22 12.76 -4.48
CA ILE A 206 19.03 12.73 -3.26
C ILE A 206 20.44 12.30 -3.66
N THR A 207 21.45 13.09 -3.30
CA THR A 207 22.86 12.82 -3.55
C THR A 207 23.65 12.69 -2.25
N THR A 208 24.72 11.90 -2.31
CA THR A 208 25.73 11.84 -1.25
C THR A 208 26.63 13.09 -1.25
N ASP A 209 27.43 13.27 -0.20
CA ASP A 209 28.38 14.38 -0.05
C ASP A 209 29.41 14.48 -1.20
N ASP A 210 29.77 13.35 -1.83
CA ASP A 210 30.63 13.31 -3.01
C ASP A 210 29.90 13.46 -4.36
N GLY A 211 28.60 13.80 -4.31
CA GLY A 211 27.76 14.08 -5.47
C GLY A 211 27.18 12.85 -6.17
N LYS A 212 27.36 11.62 -5.64
CA LYS A 212 26.76 10.42 -6.24
C LYS A 212 25.26 10.32 -5.93
N PRO A 213 24.42 9.86 -6.88
CA PRO A 213 23.00 9.61 -6.62
C PRO A 213 22.78 8.56 -5.52
N ALA A 214 22.07 8.93 -4.46
CA ALA A 214 21.68 8.09 -3.34
C ALA A 214 20.19 7.72 -3.37
N GLY A 215 19.34 8.48 -4.07
CA GLY A 215 17.91 8.20 -4.07
C GLY A 215 17.05 9.31 -4.64
N MET A 216 15.78 9.30 -4.25
CA MET A 216 14.79 10.29 -4.65
C MET A 216 13.92 10.67 -3.45
N LEU A 217 13.67 11.96 -3.26
CA LEU A 217 12.70 12.45 -2.28
C LEU A 217 11.28 12.24 -2.84
N HIS A 218 10.36 11.71 -2.03
CA HIS A 218 8.95 11.57 -2.38
C HIS A 218 8.10 12.47 -1.48
N THR A 219 6.92 12.01 -1.06
CA THR A 219 6.00 12.81 -0.24
C THR A 219 6.70 13.35 1.00
N ARG A 220 6.55 14.67 1.20
CA ARG A 220 7.06 15.40 2.35
C ARG A 220 5.91 15.91 3.21
N ALA A 221 6.04 15.75 4.53
CA ALA A 221 5.16 16.34 5.53
C ALA A 221 6.04 16.99 6.62
N GLY A 222 6.08 18.32 6.63
CA GLY A 222 6.93 19.09 7.54
C GLY A 222 8.43 18.82 7.34
N ASP A 223 9.11 18.39 8.40
CA ASP A 223 10.53 18.05 8.45
C ASP A 223 10.81 16.57 8.12
N ARG A 224 9.80 15.83 7.66
CA ARG A 224 9.92 14.43 7.27
C ARG A 224 9.47 14.18 5.84
N ALA A 225 10.07 13.18 5.21
CA ALA A 225 9.64 12.72 3.90
C ALA A 225 9.79 11.21 3.77
N ILE A 226 8.95 10.59 2.92
CA ILE A 226 9.28 9.29 2.36
C ILE A 226 10.34 9.53 1.27
N ALA A 227 11.38 8.71 1.26
CA ALA A 227 12.42 8.75 0.24
C ALA A 227 12.71 7.33 -0.26
N TYR A 228 12.96 7.19 -1.55
CA TYR A 228 13.48 5.95 -2.11
C TYR A 228 15.00 6.02 -2.10
N LEU A 229 15.65 5.22 -1.24
CA LEU A 229 17.10 5.28 -1.04
C LEU A 229 17.80 4.01 -1.49
N ARG A 230 19.04 4.18 -1.95
CA ARG A 230 20.06 3.14 -1.98
C ARG A 230 20.73 3.07 -0.61
N PHE A 231 20.49 1.98 0.12
CA PHE A 231 20.92 1.88 1.52
C PHE A 231 22.45 1.84 1.66
N ASP A 232 23.16 1.32 0.64
CA ASP A 232 24.63 1.32 0.56
C ASP A 232 25.24 2.72 0.39
N ARG A 233 24.41 3.75 0.19
CA ARG A 233 24.83 5.15 -0.02
C ARG A 233 24.26 6.11 1.03
N ALA A 234 23.41 5.61 1.93
CA ALA A 234 22.66 6.43 2.89
C ALA A 234 23.23 6.32 4.32
N GLU A 235 24.56 6.25 4.45
CA GLU A 235 25.27 6.10 5.73
C GLU A 235 25.70 7.44 6.35
N ARG A 236 25.61 8.53 5.59
CA ARG A 236 25.94 9.90 6.00
C ARG A 236 24.78 10.83 5.65
N PRO A 237 24.75 12.06 6.19
CA PRO A 237 23.87 13.10 5.66
C PRO A 237 24.04 13.22 4.14
N MET A 238 22.91 13.27 3.46
CA MET A 238 22.77 13.43 2.02
C MET A 238 22.18 14.82 1.73
N THR A 239 22.08 15.19 0.47
CA THR A 239 21.46 16.45 0.05
C THR A 239 20.37 16.21 -0.99
N ALA A 240 19.31 17.02 -0.92
CA ALA A 240 18.29 17.12 -1.97
C ALA A 240 18.12 18.60 -2.31
N GLY A 241 18.73 19.05 -3.42
CA GLY A 241 18.92 20.47 -3.65
C GLY A 241 19.81 21.07 -2.54
N ASP A 242 19.33 22.13 -1.89
CA ASP A 242 20.02 22.78 -0.77
C ASP A 242 19.64 22.18 0.61
N ALA A 243 18.65 21.28 0.67
CA ALA A 243 18.23 20.66 1.91
C ALA A 243 19.16 19.51 2.32
N THR A 244 19.40 19.38 3.62
CA THR A 244 20.07 18.22 4.21
C THR A 244 19.05 17.11 4.47
N VAL A 245 19.37 15.90 4.03
CA VAL A 245 18.53 14.71 4.19
C VAL A 245 19.26 13.69 5.07
N THR A 246 18.62 13.27 6.17
CA THR A 246 19.20 12.31 7.11
C THR A 246 18.28 11.10 7.26
N TRP A 247 18.83 9.90 7.08
CA TRP A 247 18.16 8.63 7.39
C TRP A 247 18.75 8.02 8.66
N THR A 248 17.91 7.80 9.68
CA THR A 248 18.30 7.05 10.88
C THR A 248 17.75 5.63 10.74
N ARG A 249 18.65 4.64 10.70
CA ARG A 249 18.32 3.23 10.49
C ARG A 249 17.88 2.53 11.76
#